data_AF-A0A928VRV7-F1
#
_entry.id   AF-A0A928VRV7-F1
#
_cell.length_a   1.000
_cell.length_b   1.000
_cell.length_c   1.000
_cell.angle_alpha   90.00
_cell.angle_beta   90.00
_cell.angle_gamma   90.00
#
_symmetry.space_group_name_H-M   'P 1'
#
loop_
_entity.id
_entity.type
_entity.pdbx_description
1 polymer ?
#
loop_
_entity_poly.entity_id
_entity_poly.type
_entity_poly.pdbx_seq_one_letter_code
_entity_poly.pdbx_strand_id
1 'polypeptide(L)'
;MTAFCMPREPHKFRLDDRVIAALKQAAAEQGTSFNAYVEGLLFAHAKVIGKIPPDAEPLPETRGGKRKGAGKPKKTEGEAGAK
;
A
#
# COMPACT_ATOMS: atom_id res chain seq x y z
N MET A 1 -13.81 15.77 -0.47
CA MET A 1 -12.37 15.91 -0.84
C MET A 1 -11.87 14.52 -1.17
N THR A 2 -11.48 14.28 -2.43
CA THR A 2 -11.10 12.95 -2.93
C THR A 2 -9.72 12.55 -2.40
N ALA A 3 -9.58 11.31 -1.92
CA ALA A 3 -8.36 10.72 -1.35
C ALA A 3 -7.13 10.67 -2.29
N PHE A 4 -7.22 11.23 -3.50
CA PHE A 4 -6.23 11.13 -4.58
C PHE A 4 -5.01 12.06 -4.42
N CYS A 5 -4.99 12.94 -3.42
CA CYS A 5 -3.99 14.01 -3.30
C CYS A 5 -2.92 13.78 -2.20
N MET A 6 -2.93 12.64 -1.49
CA MET A 6 -1.94 12.37 -0.43
C MET A 6 -0.99 11.24 -0.84
N PRO A 7 0.27 11.55 -1.25
CA PRO A 7 1.24 10.53 -1.58
C PRO A 7 1.68 9.75 -0.33
N ARG A 8 1.81 8.42 -0.44
CA ARG A 8 2.42 7.60 0.61
C ARG A 8 3.94 7.81 0.63
N GLU A 9 4.48 8.30 1.74
CA GLU A 9 5.92 8.46 1.94
C GLU A 9 6.50 7.27 2.75
N PRO A 10 7.62 6.66 2.31
CA PRO A 10 8.24 5.58 3.06
C PRO A 10 8.99 6.12 4.29
N HIS A 11 8.56 5.71 5.48
CA HIS A 11 9.27 5.97 6.74
C HIS A 11 9.86 4.70 7.35
N LYS A 12 11.06 4.80 7.92
CA LYS A 12 11.75 3.70 8.60
C LYS A 12 11.53 3.81 10.11
N PHE A 13 10.96 2.77 10.71
CA PHE A 13 10.86 2.63 12.15
C PHE A 13 11.75 1.50 12.65
N ARG A 14 12.23 1.62 13.88
CA ARG A 14 12.83 0.50 14.63
C ARG A 14 11.80 0.06 15.66
N LEU A 15 11.36 -1.18 15.58
CA LEU A 15 10.37 -1.78 16.47
C LEU A 15 10.98 -3.02 17.12
N ASP A 16 10.48 -3.36 18.31
CA ASP A 16 10.81 -4.62 18.99
C ASP A 16 10.36 -5.81 18.13
N ASP A 17 11.18 -6.85 18.03
CA ASP A 17 10.91 -8.05 17.24
C ASP A 17 9.62 -8.76 17.66
N ARG A 18 9.27 -8.74 18.95
CA ARG A 18 8.02 -9.32 19.47
C ARG A 18 6.80 -8.60 18.91
N VAL A 19 6.89 -7.28 18.80
CA VAL A 19 5.83 -6.44 18.22
C VAL A 19 5.69 -6.72 16.74
N ILE A 20 6.81 -6.80 16.01
CA ILE A 20 6.80 -7.15 14.58
C ILE A 20 6.17 -8.52 14.35
N ALA A 21 6.52 -9.52 15.16
CA ALA A 21 5.97 -10.87 15.05
C ALA A 21 4.45 -10.89 15.29
N ALA A 22 3.98 -10.27 16.37
CA ALA A 22 2.55 -10.19 16.69
C ALA A 22 1.74 -9.47 15.61
N LEU A 23 2.24 -8.32 15.13
CA LEU A 23 1.56 -7.55 14.08
C LEU A 23 1.52 -8.30 12.73
N LYS A 24 2.56 -9.10 12.41
CA LYS A 24 2.54 -9.96 11.22
C LYS A 24 1.51 -11.07 11.31
N GLN A 25 1.37 -11.71 12.48
CA GLN A 25 0.34 -12.73 12.71
C GLN A 25 -1.06 -12.11 12.59
N ALA A 26 -1.31 -10.98 13.25
CA ALA A 26 -2.60 -10.29 13.17
C ALA A 26 -2.95 -9.86 11.74
N ALA A 27 -1.97 -9.37 10.97
CA ALA A 27 -2.19 -9.04 9.55
C ALA A 27 -2.57 -10.27 8.71
N ALA A 28 -1.91 -11.40 8.96
CA ALA A 28 -2.19 -12.66 8.27
C ALA A 28 -3.59 -13.21 8.60
N GLU A 29 -4.01 -13.15 9.87
CA GLU A 29 -5.36 -13.54 10.31
C GLU A 29 -6.45 -12.71 9.63
N GLN A 30 -6.19 -11.44 9.37
CA GLN A 30 -7.11 -10.53 8.67
C GLN A 30 -6.99 -10.61 7.14
N GLY A 31 -6.08 -11.41 6.60
CA GLY A 31 -5.83 -11.51 5.16
C GLY A 31 -5.32 -10.21 4.52
N THR A 32 -4.71 -9.32 5.30
CA THR A 32 -4.19 -8.03 4.83
C THR A 32 -2.66 -8.02 4.78
N SER A 33 -2.09 -7.10 4.00
CA SER A 33 -0.64 -6.91 4.02
C SER A 33 -0.20 -6.27 5.34
N PHE A 34 0.99 -6.63 5.84
CA PHE A 34 1.55 -6.03 7.06
C PHE A 34 1.52 -4.51 7.05
N ASN A 35 1.87 -3.89 5.92
CA ASN A 35 1.83 -2.43 5.78
C ASN A 35 0.40 -1.87 5.86
N ALA A 36 -0.56 -2.50 5.17
CA ALA A 36 -1.96 -2.06 5.22
C ALA A 36 -2.55 -2.18 6.62
N TYR A 37 -2.22 -3.26 7.34
CA TYR A 37 -2.63 -3.47 8.72
C TYR A 37 -2.07 -2.39 9.65
N VAL A 38 -0.76 -2.13 9.57
CA VAL A 38 -0.10 -1.10 10.38
C VAL A 38 -0.62 0.30 10.05
N GLU A 39 -0.81 0.62 8.75
CA GLU A 39 -1.40 1.88 8.32
C GLU A 39 -2.81 2.06 8.90
N GLY A 40 -3.64 1.02 8.86
CA GLY A 40 -4.99 1.03 9.44
C GLY A 40 -4.98 1.29 10.95
N LEU A 41 -4.10 0.62 11.69
CA LEU A 41 -3.93 0.84 13.14
C LEU A 41 -3.49 2.28 13.46
N LEU A 42 -2.48 2.78 12.75
CA LEU A 42 -1.97 4.13 12.96
C LEU A 42 -3.02 5.19 12.59
N PHE A 43 -3.77 4.95 11.52
CA PHE A 43 -4.83 5.85 11.07
C PHE A 43 -6.00 5.90 12.06
N ALA A 44 -6.44 4.73 12.56
CA ALA A 44 -7.46 4.65 13.60
C ALA A 44 -7.01 5.36 14.89
N HIS A 45 -5.77 5.13 15.33
CA HIS A 45 -5.21 5.83 16.49
C HIS A 45 -5.15 7.34 16.26
N ALA A 46 -4.67 7.79 15.10
CA ALA A 46 -4.58 9.20 14.74
C ALA A 46 -5.94 9.92 14.72
N LYS A 47 -7.02 9.20 14.37
CA LYS A 47 -8.40 9.70 14.55
C LYS A 47 -8.77 9.88 16.01
N VAL A 48 -8.51 8.87 16.84
CA VAL A 48 -8.83 8.89 18.27
C VAL A 48 -8.15 10.07 18.99
N ILE A 49 -6.90 10.37 18.63
CA ILE A 49 -6.16 11.51 19.21
C ILE A 49 -6.45 12.85 18.52
N GLY A 50 -7.43 12.92 17.60
CA GLY A 50 -7.87 14.13 16.92
C GLY A 50 -6.86 14.72 15.93
N LYS A 51 -5.86 13.94 15.48
CA LYS A 51 -4.87 14.37 14.47
C LYS A 51 -5.34 14.16 13.04
N ILE A 52 -6.28 13.24 12.84
CA ILE A 52 -6.96 13.00 11.58
C ILE A 52 -8.47 13.22 11.80
N PRO A 53 -9.19 13.89 10.88
CA PRO A 53 -10.63 14.05 10.99
C PRO A 53 -11.36 12.70 11.12
N PRO A 54 -12.46 12.62 11.89
CA PRO A 54 -13.21 11.37 12.09
C PRO A 54 -13.75 10.81 10.77
N ASP A 55 -14.13 11.69 9.84
CA ASP A 55 -14.69 11.36 8.53
C ASP A 55 -13.64 11.04 7.47
N ALA A 56 -12.34 11.13 7.80
CA ALA A 56 -11.29 10.83 6.85
C ALA A 56 -11.25 9.32 6.58
N GLU A 57 -11.13 8.91 5.32
CA GLU A 57 -10.98 7.50 4.96
C GLU A 57 -9.51 7.17 4.67
N PRO A 58 -9.03 5.96 5.03
CA PRO A 58 -7.70 5.51 4.64
C PRO A 58 -7.56 5.48 3.11
N LEU A 59 -6.34 5.65 2.62
CA LEU A 59 -6.06 5.52 1.19
C LEU A 59 -6.37 4.09 0.71
N PRO A 60 -7.06 3.91 -0.43
CA PRO A 60 -7.33 2.57 -0.95
C PRO A 60 -6.03 1.82 -1.27
N GLU A 61 -6.08 0.50 -1.20
CA GLU A 61 -4.96 -0.37 -1.55
C GLU A 61 -4.64 -0.20 -3.05
N THR A 62 -3.49 0.38 -3.38
CA THR A 62 -3.06 0.61 -4.78
C THR A 62 -2.15 -0.51 -5.30
N ARG A 63 -2.01 -1.61 -4.54
CA ARG A 63 -1.30 -2.81 -5.00
C ARG A 63 -2.15 -3.53 -6.04
N GLY A 64 -1.62 -3.66 -7.26
CA GLY A 64 -2.21 -4.45 -8.35
C GLY A 64 -2.98 -3.67 -9.42
N GLY A 65 -3.07 -2.34 -9.33
CA GLY A 65 -3.72 -1.53 -10.37
C GLY A 65 -2.89 -1.45 -11.66
N LYS A 66 -3.52 -1.66 -12.82
CA LYS A 66 -3.00 -1.29 -14.14
C LYS A 66 -2.61 0.20 -14.13
N ARG A 67 -1.37 0.51 -13.79
CA ARG A 67 -0.84 1.86 -14.05
C ARG A 67 -0.81 2.03 -15.57
N LYS A 68 -1.21 3.19 -16.10
CA LYS A 68 -0.92 3.51 -17.51
C LYS A 68 0.60 3.38 -17.70
N GLY A 69 1.05 2.42 -18.51
CA GLY A 69 2.47 2.09 -18.68
C GLY A 69 3.03 0.95 -17.80
N ALA A 70 2.20 0.27 -17.00
CA ALA A 70 2.63 -0.97 -16.32
C ALA A 70 2.54 -2.17 -17.27
N GLY A 71 3.69 -2.74 -17.58
CA GLY A 71 3.87 -3.88 -18.48
C GLY A 71 5.03 -3.61 -19.44
N LYS A 72 5.99 -4.54 -19.56
CA LYS A 72 6.98 -4.45 -20.64
C LYS A 72 6.21 -4.43 -21.97
N PRO A 73 6.46 -3.50 -22.90
CA PRO A 73 5.86 -3.56 -24.22
C PRO A 73 6.24 -4.92 -24.82
N LYS A 74 5.22 -5.69 -25.22
CA LYS A 74 5.41 -6.96 -25.89
C LYS A 74 6.16 -6.65 -27.19
N LYS A 75 7.45 -7.02 -27.29
CA LYS A 75 8.17 -6.96 -28.57
C LYS A 75 7.38 -7.85 -29.53
N THR A 76 6.74 -7.25 -30.52
CA THR A 76 6.26 -7.96 -31.70
C THR A 76 7.50 -8.45 -32.44
N GLU A 77 7.78 -9.75 -32.34
CA GLU A 77 8.70 -10.42 -33.23
C GLU A 77 8.06 -10.45 -34.63
N GLY A 78 8.65 -9.71 -35.56
CA GLY A 78 8.20 -9.70 -36.95
C GLY A 78 8.88 -8.62 -37.78
N GLU A 79 10.11 -8.90 -38.24
CA GLU A 79 10.56 -8.67 -39.63
C GLU A 79 12.08 -8.97 -39.73
N ALA A 80 12.41 -10.21 -40.10
CA ALA A 80 13.70 -10.53 -40.68
C ALA A 80 13.47 -11.59 -41.76
N GLY A 81 13.43 -11.16 -43.02
CA GLY A 81 13.29 -12.10 -44.14
C GLY A 81 12.90 -11.46 -45.47
N ALA A 82 13.66 -10.47 -45.94
CA ALA A 82 13.68 -10.12 -47.36
C ALA A 82 15.14 -9.95 -47.79
N LYS A 83 15.66 -10.98 -48.46
CA LYS A 83 16.78 -10.90 -49.40
C LYS A 83 16.41 -11.71 -50.62
#